data_AF-A0A3D3KNK8-F1
#
_entry.id   AF-A0A3D3KNK8-F1
#
_cell.length_a   1.000
_cell.length_b   1.000
_cell.length_c   1.000
_cell.angle_alpha   90.00
_cell.angle_beta   90.00
_cell.angle_gamma   90.00
#
_symmetry.space_group_name_H-M   'P 1'
#
loop_
_entity.id
_entity.type
_entity.pdbx_description
1 polymer ?
#
loop_
_entity_poly.entity_id
_entity_poly.type
_entity_poly.pdbx_seq_one_letter_code
_entity_poly.pdbx_strand_id
1 'polypeptide(L)'
;FTNLLLADEINRAPAKVQSALLEAMQERQITIGRSSYPLEKLFFVLATQNPIEVTGTYLLPEAEVDRFMLKLRVRYPSYSEERKITERQVMDEEPEVKAVFSPKEILDLRHYIAKRTPLRDDSPIVKYSTRIVRATRPEEGTDGFIKGLALYGASPRASISLAKAARAYSFIKGDDTVLPEHVQAMAYPVLRHRIILTHEAESRGVDPDEVIRDVLESVPRFE
;
A
#
# COMPACT_ATOMS: atom_id res chain seq x y z
N PHE A 1 0.14 -4.94 23.64
CA PHE A 1 0.66 -4.61 22.30
C PHE A 1 -0.08 -3.36 21.80
N THR A 2 0.43 -2.67 20.78
CA THR A 2 -0.23 -1.47 20.21
C THR A 2 -1.15 -1.84 19.04
N ASN A 3 -2.14 -0.99 18.73
CA ASN A 3 -2.96 -1.12 17.51
C ASN A 3 -2.34 -0.41 16.30
N LEU A 4 -1.66 0.71 16.53
CA LEU A 4 -0.96 1.50 15.53
C LEU A 4 0.53 1.56 15.88
N LEU A 5 1.37 1.07 14.99
CA LEU A 5 2.82 1.12 15.14
C LEU A 5 3.41 2.02 14.04
N LEU A 6 4.01 3.14 14.46
CA LEU A 6 4.83 3.97 13.58
C LEU A 6 6.29 3.51 13.68
N ALA A 7 6.79 2.88 12.62
CA ALA A 7 8.18 2.51 12.45
C ALA A 7 8.89 3.61 11.63
N ASP A 8 9.35 4.64 12.33
CA ASP A 8 10.03 5.76 11.69
C ASP A 8 11.41 5.34 11.18
N GLU A 9 11.73 5.75 9.95
CA GLU A 9 12.99 5.45 9.25
C GLU A 9 13.39 3.98 9.32
N ILE A 10 12.48 3.10 8.89
CA ILE A 10 12.69 1.64 8.93
C ILE A 10 13.99 1.20 8.23
N ASN A 11 14.45 1.97 7.25
CA ASN A 11 15.70 1.75 6.53
C ASN A 11 16.97 2.03 7.38
N ARG A 12 16.88 2.66 8.56
CA ARG A 12 18.02 2.81 9.49
C ARG A 12 18.16 1.62 10.45
N ALA A 13 17.10 0.82 10.60
CA ALA A 13 17.14 -0.36 11.45
C ALA A 13 17.96 -1.49 10.79
N PRO A 14 18.75 -2.27 11.56
CA PRO A 14 19.44 -3.44 11.03
C PRO A 14 18.46 -4.46 10.42
N ALA A 15 18.92 -5.23 9.43
CA ALA A 15 18.09 -6.22 8.74
C ALA A 15 17.35 -7.19 9.69
N LYS A 16 17.99 -7.62 10.79
CA LYS A 16 17.34 -8.48 11.80
C LYS A 16 16.12 -7.83 12.46
N VAL A 17 16.17 -6.52 12.71
CA VAL A 17 15.07 -5.75 13.31
C VAL A 17 13.94 -5.56 12.29
N GLN A 18 14.31 -5.27 11.03
CA GLN A 18 13.34 -5.21 9.93
C GLN A 18 12.61 -6.55 9.78
N SER A 19 13.33 -7.67 9.74
CA SER A 19 12.74 -9.01 9.64
C SER A 19 11.78 -9.33 10.80
N ALA A 20 12.13 -8.96 12.04
CA ALA A 20 11.26 -9.18 13.20
C ALA A 20 9.93 -8.40 13.09
N LEU A 21 9.97 -7.16 12.60
CA LEU A 21 8.75 -6.38 12.33
C LEU A 21 7.89 -7.03 11.25
N LEU A 22 8.51 -7.55 10.20
CA LEU A 22 7.81 -8.13 9.05
C LEU A 22 7.23 -9.50 9.38
N GLU A 23 7.90 -10.28 10.24
CA GLU A 23 7.33 -11.48 10.88
C GLU A 23 6.08 -11.12 11.68
N ALA A 24 6.16 -10.10 12.53
CA ALA A 24 5.01 -9.65 13.32
C ALA A 24 3.83 -9.20 12.44
N MET A 25 4.11 -8.52 11.32
CA MET A 25 3.09 -8.11 10.34
C MET A 25 2.41 -9.30 9.65
N GLN A 26 3.18 -10.34 9.30
CA GLN A 26 2.70 -11.44 8.48
C GLN A 26 2.05 -12.55 9.32
N GLU A 27 2.70 -12.94 10.41
CA GLU A 27 2.28 -14.04 11.29
C GLU A 27 1.31 -13.58 12.38
N ARG A 28 1.18 -12.26 12.58
CA ARG A 28 0.36 -11.66 13.65
C ARG A 28 0.69 -12.21 15.04
N GLN A 29 1.95 -12.51 15.27
CA GLN A 29 2.48 -12.95 16.55
C GLN A 29 3.93 -12.51 16.69
N ILE A 30 4.43 -12.46 17.91
CA ILE A 30 5.84 -12.18 18.22
C ILE A 30 6.37 -13.32 19.06
N THR A 31 7.53 -13.86 18.70
CA THR A 31 8.19 -14.93 19.45
C THR A 31 9.33 -14.36 20.30
N ILE A 32 9.27 -14.58 21.60
CA ILE A 32 10.31 -14.19 22.56
C ILE A 32 10.86 -15.46 23.21
N GLY A 33 12.11 -15.81 22.90
CA GLY A 33 12.72 -17.06 23.34
C GLY A 33 12.00 -18.28 22.75
N ARG A 34 11.24 -19.00 23.58
CA ARG A 34 10.45 -20.19 23.18
C ARG A 34 8.93 -19.94 23.20
N SER A 35 8.50 -18.73 23.52
CA SER A 35 7.09 -18.40 23.72
C SER A 35 6.63 -17.43 22.64
N SER A 36 5.53 -17.77 21.98
CA SER A 36 4.89 -16.92 20.97
C SER A 36 3.67 -16.22 21.58
N TYR A 37 3.56 -14.92 21.31
CA TYR A 37 2.53 -14.03 21.81
C TYR A 37 1.70 -13.51 20.63
N PRO A 38 0.39 -13.79 20.58
CA PRO A 38 -0.45 -13.30 19.49
C PRO A 38 -0.63 -11.78 19.58
N LEU A 39 -0.60 -11.12 18.43
CA LEU A 39 -0.95 -9.72 18.30
C LEU A 39 -2.46 -9.53 18.26
N GLU A 40 -2.89 -8.33 18.63
CA GLU A 40 -4.28 -7.94 18.50
C GLU A 40 -4.73 -7.95 17.03
N LYS A 41 -6.01 -8.24 16.80
CA LYS A 41 -6.57 -8.30 15.45
C LYS A 41 -6.47 -6.96 14.71
N LEU A 42 -6.58 -5.86 15.47
CA LEU A 42 -6.31 -4.52 14.97
C LEU A 42 -4.84 -4.22 15.21
N PHE A 43 -4.03 -4.48 14.20
CA PHE A 43 -2.61 -4.17 14.17
C PHE A 43 -2.28 -3.58 12.81
N PHE A 44 -1.84 -2.33 12.81
CA PHE A 44 -1.51 -1.56 11.61
C PHE A 44 -0.11 -0.97 11.78
N VAL A 45 0.74 -1.18 10.77
CA VAL A 45 2.10 -0.66 10.74
C VAL A 45 2.18 0.45 9.69
N LEU A 46 2.60 1.63 10.13
CA LEU A 46 3.03 2.72 9.27
C LEU A 46 4.55 2.77 9.32
N ALA A 47 5.22 2.57 8.21
CA ALA A 47 6.68 2.68 8.13
C ALA A 47 7.06 3.85 7.23
N THR A 48 8.02 4.67 7.67
CA THR A 48 8.56 5.76 6.88
C THR A 48 9.94 5.40 6.37
N GLN A 49 10.34 5.97 5.24
CA GLN A 49 11.67 5.85 4.68
C GLN A 49 12.10 7.24 4.24
N ASN A 50 13.25 7.69 4.72
CA ASN A 50 13.85 8.94 4.25
C ASN A 50 14.69 8.65 2.99
N PRO A 51 14.35 9.22 1.82
CA PRO A 51 15.05 8.91 0.57
C PRO A 51 16.37 9.68 0.39
N ILE A 52 16.65 10.70 1.22
CA ILE A 52 17.77 11.62 1.00
C ILE A 52 19.08 11.07 1.57
N GLU A 53 19.01 10.39 2.71
CA GLU A 53 20.19 9.89 3.40
C GLU A 53 20.42 8.41 3.10
N VAL A 54 21.49 8.11 2.35
CA VAL A 54 21.84 6.74 1.96
C VAL A 54 22.88 6.14 2.92
N THR A 55 23.74 6.96 3.52
CA THR A 55 24.82 6.51 4.42
C THR A 55 24.25 5.88 5.69
N GLY A 56 24.62 4.62 5.97
CA GLY A 56 24.16 3.90 7.15
C GLY A 56 22.73 3.37 7.04
N THR A 57 22.18 3.29 5.82
CA THR A 57 20.85 2.69 5.58
C THR A 57 20.94 1.27 5.03
N TYR A 58 19.96 0.46 5.43
CA TYR A 58 19.69 -0.89 4.96
C TYR A 58 18.39 -0.85 4.18
N LEU A 59 18.49 -0.88 2.85
CA LEU A 59 17.32 -0.96 1.98
C LEU A 59 16.55 -2.26 2.27
N LEU A 60 15.23 -2.15 2.32
CA LEU A 60 14.37 -3.31 2.40
C LEU A 60 14.38 -4.04 1.05
N PRO A 61 14.65 -5.36 1.04
CA PRO A 61 14.50 -6.16 -0.16
C PRO A 61 13.09 -6.04 -0.74
N GLU A 62 12.95 -6.19 -2.06
CA GLU A 62 11.71 -6.05 -2.80
C GLU A 62 10.62 -6.99 -2.25
N ALA A 63 11.02 -8.21 -1.88
CA ALA A 63 10.15 -9.20 -1.25
C ALA A 63 9.57 -8.72 0.10
N GLU A 64 10.34 -7.94 0.86
CA GLU A 64 9.91 -7.34 2.13
C GLU A 64 8.98 -6.15 1.88
N VAL A 65 9.29 -5.30 0.91
CA VAL A 65 8.44 -4.16 0.55
C VAL A 65 7.08 -4.63 0.01
N ASP A 66 7.01 -5.78 -0.68
CA ASP A 66 5.75 -6.38 -1.17
C ASP A 66 4.75 -6.74 -0.05
N ARG A 67 5.22 -6.88 1.20
CA ARG A 67 4.35 -7.13 2.37
C ARG A 67 3.55 -5.90 2.77
N PHE A 68 3.97 -4.69 2.40
CA PHE A 68 3.22 -3.47 2.65
C PHE A 68 2.08 -3.32 1.63
N MET A 69 0.86 -3.13 2.11
CA MET A 69 -0.31 -2.99 1.23
C MET A 69 -0.17 -1.78 0.30
N LEU A 70 0.30 -0.64 0.82
CA LEU A 70 0.40 0.64 0.13
C LEU A 70 1.80 1.27 0.34
N LYS A 71 2.34 1.93 -0.69
CA LYS A 71 3.44 2.89 -0.60
C LYS A 71 2.93 4.28 -0.97
N LEU A 72 2.94 5.20 -0.01
CA LEU A 72 2.50 6.58 -0.20
C LEU A 72 3.72 7.48 -0.46
N ARG A 73 3.59 8.41 -1.41
CA ARG A 73 4.56 9.49 -1.62
C ARG A 73 4.05 10.72 -0.87
N VAL A 74 4.71 11.06 0.24
CA VAL A 74 4.39 12.28 1.00
C VAL A 74 5.12 13.44 0.34
N ARG A 75 4.37 14.49 -0.04
CA ARG A 75 4.91 15.72 -0.60
C ARG A 75 4.77 16.85 0.42
N TYR A 76 5.53 17.91 0.25
CA TYR A 76 5.32 19.12 1.01
C TYR A 76 3.90 19.66 0.78
N PRO A 77 3.25 20.22 1.83
CA PRO A 77 1.96 20.87 1.69
C PRO A 77 2.05 22.07 0.75
N SER A 78 0.91 22.47 0.17
CA SER A 78 0.82 23.77 -0.51
C SER A 78 1.01 24.91 0.49
N TYR A 79 1.37 26.10 0.01
CA TYR A 79 1.47 27.30 0.86
C TYR A 79 0.23 27.52 1.74
N SER A 80 -0.97 27.28 1.19
CA SER A 80 -2.22 27.47 1.93
C SER A 80 -2.45 26.43 3.04
N GLU A 81 -1.99 25.20 2.84
CA GLU A 81 -2.05 24.13 3.83
C GLU A 81 -0.96 24.33 4.89
N GLU A 82 0.25 24.67 4.47
CA GLU A 82 1.38 24.96 5.36
C GLU A 82 1.07 26.12 6.28
N ARG A 83 0.54 27.22 5.73
CA ARG A 83 0.09 28.38 6.53
C ARG A 83 -0.93 27.98 7.59
N LYS A 84 -1.92 27.13 7.27
CA LYS A 84 -2.91 26.64 8.25
C LYS A 84 -2.28 25.77 9.32
N ILE A 85 -1.29 24.95 8.96
CA ILE A 85 -0.52 24.14 9.90
C ILE A 85 0.24 25.07 10.85
N THR A 86 0.97 26.05 10.32
CA THR A 86 1.71 27.04 11.11
C THR A 86 0.78 27.83 12.04
N GLU A 87 -0.32 28.37 11.53
CA GLU A 87 -1.31 29.11 12.32
C GLU A 87 -1.83 28.28 13.50
N ARG A 88 -2.14 26.99 13.28
CA ARG A 88 -2.60 26.10 14.35
C ARG A 88 -1.50 25.76 15.36
N GLN A 89 -0.29 25.47 14.90
CA GLN A 89 0.82 25.05 15.76
C GLN A 89 1.38 26.22 16.60
N VAL A 90 1.33 27.46 16.10
CA VAL A 90 1.77 28.66 16.84
C VAL A 90 0.84 28.99 18.01
N MET A 91 -0.44 28.61 17.93
CA MET A 91 -1.39 28.82 19.03
C MET A 91 -1.09 27.93 20.25
N ASP A 92 -0.28 26.87 20.09
CA ASP A 92 0.09 25.91 21.14
C ASP A 92 -1.12 25.31 21.88
N GLU A 93 -2.26 25.23 21.18
CA GLU A 93 -3.50 24.64 21.69
C GLU A 93 -3.54 23.15 21.33
N GLU A 94 -3.52 22.28 22.34
CA GLU A 94 -3.79 20.86 22.14
C GLU A 94 -5.28 20.64 21.83
N PRO A 95 -5.64 20.07 20.66
CA PRO A 95 -7.04 19.82 20.34
C PRO A 95 -7.60 18.70 21.23
N GLU A 96 -8.79 18.92 21.81
CA GLU A 96 -9.51 17.86 22.50
C GLU A 96 -10.02 16.83 21.47
N VAL A 97 -9.37 15.67 21.41
CA VAL A 97 -9.76 14.60 20.49
C VAL A 97 -10.80 13.70 21.14
N LYS A 98 -12.00 13.63 20.54
CA LYS A 98 -13.06 12.71 20.97
C LYS A 98 -13.01 11.44 20.15
N ALA A 99 -12.90 10.30 20.84
CA ALA A 99 -12.91 9.00 20.19
C ALA A 99 -14.30 8.74 19.56
N VAL A 100 -14.30 8.54 18.24
CA VAL A 100 -15.53 8.24 17.47
C VAL A 100 -15.76 6.74 17.33
N PHE A 101 -14.68 5.95 17.32
CA PHE A 101 -14.73 4.49 17.21
C PHE A 101 -13.79 3.83 18.21
N SER A 102 -14.24 2.71 18.77
CA SER A 102 -13.42 1.74 19.50
C SER A 102 -12.74 0.75 18.54
N PRO A 103 -11.66 0.07 18.98
CA PRO A 103 -11.02 -0.98 18.18
C PRO A 103 -11.96 -2.09 17.69
N LYS A 104 -12.96 -2.45 18.51
CA LYS A 104 -13.97 -3.45 18.14
C LYS A 104 -14.87 -2.94 17.01
N GLU A 105 -15.34 -1.70 17.11
CA GLU A 105 -16.19 -1.09 16.08
C GLU A 105 -15.46 -0.96 14.75
N ILE A 106 -14.15 -0.69 14.74
CA ILE A 106 -13.33 -0.69 13.52
C ILE A 106 -13.31 -2.07 12.87
N LEU A 107 -13.16 -3.14 13.66
CA LEU A 107 -13.19 -4.51 13.13
C LEU A 107 -14.57 -4.89 12.60
N ASP A 108 -15.62 -4.51 13.32
CA ASP A 108 -17.02 -4.73 12.90
C ASP A 108 -17.33 -3.97 11.61
N LEU A 109 -16.86 -2.73 11.48
CA LEU A 109 -16.98 -1.92 10.26
C LEU A 109 -16.27 -2.60 9.08
N ARG A 110 -15.07 -3.14 9.27
CA ARG A 110 -14.36 -3.90 8.23
C ARG A 110 -15.16 -5.11 7.75
N HIS A 111 -15.81 -5.84 8.68
CA HIS A 111 -16.68 -6.96 8.34
C HIS A 111 -17.98 -6.51 7.65
N TYR A 112 -18.54 -5.40 8.08
CA TYR A 112 -19.71 -4.77 7.45
C TYR A 112 -19.44 -4.40 5.99
N ILE A 113 -18.35 -3.69 5.71
CA ILE A 113 -17.95 -3.31 4.34
C ILE A 113 -17.80 -4.55 3.46
N ALA A 114 -17.16 -5.60 3.97
CA ALA A 114 -16.98 -6.84 3.22
C ALA A 114 -18.29 -7.58 2.90
N LYS A 115 -19.29 -7.46 3.79
CA LYS A 115 -20.64 -8.03 3.58
C LYS A 115 -21.49 -7.18 2.63
N ARG A 116 -21.45 -5.86 2.77
CA ARG A 116 -22.24 -4.92 1.95
C ARG A 116 -21.77 -4.91 0.50
N THR A 117 -20.46 -5.02 0.26
CA THR A 117 -19.89 -4.98 -1.09
C THR A 117 -19.02 -6.23 -1.33
N PRO A 118 -19.66 -7.39 -1.54
CA PRO A 118 -18.95 -8.66 -1.68
C PRO A 118 -18.25 -8.75 -3.04
N LEU A 119 -16.97 -9.13 -3.02
CA LEU A 119 -16.19 -9.44 -4.22
C LEU A 119 -16.07 -10.98 -4.30
N ARG A 120 -17.01 -11.62 -4.99
CA ARG A 120 -17.10 -13.11 -5.12
C ARG A 120 -16.61 -13.59 -6.49
N ASP A 121 -16.64 -14.90 -6.70
CA ASP A 121 -15.94 -15.71 -7.72
C ASP A 121 -15.96 -15.18 -9.17
N ASP A 122 -16.97 -14.39 -9.56
CA ASP A 122 -17.06 -13.78 -10.91
C ASP A 122 -17.03 -12.25 -10.90
N SER A 123 -16.56 -11.64 -9.81
CA SER A 123 -16.54 -10.19 -9.64
C SER A 123 -15.70 -9.52 -10.74
N PRO A 124 -16.30 -8.62 -11.54
CA PRO A 124 -15.57 -7.86 -12.56
C PRO A 124 -14.39 -7.10 -11.98
N ILE A 125 -14.49 -6.66 -10.73
CA ILE A 125 -13.43 -5.95 -10.00
C ILE A 125 -12.26 -6.86 -9.66
N VAL A 126 -12.52 -8.11 -9.28
CA VAL A 126 -11.45 -9.10 -9.03
C VAL A 126 -10.77 -9.47 -10.34
N LYS A 127 -11.53 -9.69 -11.42
CA LYS A 127 -10.98 -9.94 -12.76
C LYS A 127 -10.13 -8.76 -13.24
N TYR A 128 -10.67 -7.54 -13.17
CA TYR A 128 -9.96 -6.33 -13.58
C TYR A 128 -8.68 -6.10 -12.76
N SER A 129 -8.75 -6.24 -11.43
CA SER A 129 -7.56 -6.15 -10.56
C SER A 129 -6.49 -7.19 -10.93
N THR A 130 -6.92 -8.41 -11.25
CA THR A 130 -6.02 -9.49 -11.66
C THR A 130 -5.39 -9.20 -13.02
N ARG A 131 -6.16 -8.71 -13.99
CA ARG A 131 -5.68 -8.35 -15.33
C ARG A 131 -4.66 -7.22 -15.26
N ILE A 132 -4.91 -6.16 -14.48
CA ILE A 132 -3.93 -5.08 -14.23
C ILE A 132 -2.62 -5.68 -13.69
N VAL A 133 -2.70 -6.49 -12.64
CA VAL A 133 -1.49 -7.06 -12.01
C VAL A 133 -0.73 -7.97 -12.96
N ARG A 134 -1.42 -8.82 -13.74
CA ARG A 134 -0.77 -9.66 -14.75
C ARG A 134 -0.09 -8.83 -15.84
N ALA A 135 -0.71 -7.74 -16.27
CA ALA A 135 -0.13 -6.84 -17.26
C ALA A 135 1.17 -6.16 -16.78
N THR A 136 1.42 -6.09 -15.47
CA THR A 136 2.72 -5.61 -14.95
C THR A 136 3.89 -6.58 -15.15
N ARG A 137 3.63 -7.84 -15.53
CA ARG A 137 4.65 -8.90 -15.60
C ARG A 137 5.23 -8.98 -17.01
N PRO A 138 6.57 -8.90 -17.18
CA PRO A 138 7.22 -8.91 -18.50
C PRO A 138 6.85 -10.09 -19.40
N GLU A 139 6.63 -11.27 -18.80
CA GLU A 139 6.31 -12.52 -19.53
C GLU A 139 4.81 -12.69 -19.85
N GLU A 140 3.93 -11.92 -19.20
CA GLU A 140 2.48 -12.05 -19.35
C GLU A 140 1.82 -10.78 -19.95
N GLY A 141 2.57 -9.68 -20.09
CA GLY A 141 2.08 -8.41 -20.59
C GLY A 141 1.57 -8.50 -22.02
N THR A 142 0.33 -8.06 -22.25
CA THR A 142 -0.39 -8.24 -23.52
C THR A 142 0.24 -7.51 -24.70
N ASP A 143 0.89 -6.37 -24.45
CA ASP A 143 1.28 -5.43 -25.51
C ASP A 143 2.81 -5.26 -25.61
N GLY A 144 3.57 -6.05 -24.87
CA GLY A 144 5.03 -6.07 -24.93
C GLY A 144 5.77 -4.81 -24.44
N PHE A 145 5.11 -3.66 -24.24
CA PHE A 145 5.78 -2.42 -23.81
C PHE A 145 6.48 -2.55 -22.45
N ILE A 146 5.92 -3.37 -21.55
CA ILE A 146 6.52 -3.65 -20.24
C ILE A 146 7.81 -4.48 -20.35
N LYS A 147 7.98 -5.20 -21.46
CA LYS A 147 9.17 -6.00 -21.78
C LYS A 147 10.32 -5.04 -22.10
N GLY A 148 11.23 -4.88 -21.14
CA GLY A 148 12.34 -3.93 -21.20
C GLY A 148 12.22 -2.77 -20.20
N LEU A 149 11.00 -2.50 -19.70
CA LEU A 149 10.79 -1.53 -18.62
C LEU A 149 10.85 -2.17 -17.24
N ALA A 150 10.18 -3.31 -17.07
CA ALA A 150 10.16 -4.05 -15.82
C ALA A 150 11.05 -5.30 -15.91
N LEU A 151 11.84 -5.54 -14.86
CA LEU A 151 12.53 -6.80 -14.62
C LEU A 151 11.58 -7.82 -13.97
N TYR A 152 10.76 -7.36 -13.02
CA TYR A 152 9.72 -8.17 -12.38
C TYR A 152 8.44 -7.36 -12.18
N GLY A 153 7.30 -8.00 -12.44
CA GLY A 153 5.98 -7.44 -12.18
C GLY A 153 5.45 -7.76 -10.79
N ALA A 154 4.27 -7.23 -10.50
CA ALA A 154 3.66 -7.33 -9.19
C ALA A 154 3.20 -8.75 -8.83
N SER A 155 3.36 -9.09 -7.54
CA SER A 155 3.00 -10.41 -6.99
C SER A 155 1.48 -10.60 -6.86
N PRO A 156 0.98 -11.81 -6.59
CA PRO A 156 -0.44 -12.03 -6.30
C PRO A 156 -0.98 -11.21 -5.11
N ARG A 157 -0.10 -10.75 -4.19
CA ARG A 157 -0.50 -9.85 -3.09
C ARG A 157 -1.01 -8.52 -3.62
N ALA A 158 -0.53 -8.07 -4.77
CA ALA A 158 -1.00 -6.87 -5.44
C ALA A 158 -2.48 -6.98 -5.81
N SER A 159 -2.91 -8.11 -6.40
CA SER A 159 -4.32 -8.31 -6.81
C SER A 159 -5.26 -8.26 -5.61
N ILE A 160 -4.86 -8.93 -4.51
CA ILE A 160 -5.60 -8.92 -3.25
C ILE A 160 -5.66 -7.50 -2.66
N SER A 161 -4.54 -6.78 -2.70
CA SER A 161 -4.43 -5.42 -2.17
C SER A 161 -5.25 -4.43 -3.00
N LEU A 162 -5.21 -4.51 -4.32
CA LEU A 162 -6.01 -3.69 -5.24
C LEU A 162 -7.50 -3.85 -4.95
N ALA A 163 -7.99 -5.09 -4.92
CA ALA A 163 -9.41 -5.38 -4.72
C ALA A 163 -9.88 -4.91 -3.32
N LYS A 164 -9.10 -5.18 -2.27
CA LYS A 164 -9.42 -4.71 -0.91
C LYS A 164 -9.38 -3.19 -0.79
N ALA A 165 -8.37 -2.56 -1.38
CA ALA A 165 -8.18 -1.11 -1.39
C ALA A 165 -9.33 -0.43 -2.13
N ALA A 166 -9.66 -0.88 -3.34
CA ALA A 166 -10.75 -0.35 -4.15
C ALA A 166 -12.10 -0.43 -3.41
N ARG A 167 -12.39 -1.57 -2.76
CA ARG A 167 -13.59 -1.70 -1.93
C ARG A 167 -13.61 -0.72 -0.76
N ALA A 168 -12.53 -0.62 -0.01
CA ALA A 168 -12.45 0.34 1.10
C ALA A 168 -12.58 1.79 0.61
N TYR A 169 -11.95 2.11 -0.52
CA TYR A 169 -11.99 3.43 -1.14
C TYR A 169 -13.40 3.80 -1.61
N SER A 170 -14.12 2.89 -2.28
CA SER A 170 -15.52 3.08 -2.69
C SER A 170 -16.43 3.40 -1.50
N PHE A 171 -16.25 2.66 -0.40
CA PHE A 171 -17.03 2.88 0.82
C PHE A 171 -16.75 4.24 1.46
N ILE A 172 -15.48 4.66 1.51
CA ILE A 172 -15.10 6.00 2.03
C ILE A 172 -15.65 7.12 1.14
N LYS A 173 -15.75 6.89 -0.16
CA LYS A 173 -16.38 7.83 -1.11
C LYS A 173 -17.91 7.88 -1.01
N GLY A 174 -18.52 6.92 -0.33
CA GLY A 174 -19.97 6.81 -0.19
C GLY A 174 -20.64 6.10 -1.36
N ASP A 175 -19.87 5.38 -2.19
CA ASP A 175 -20.41 4.61 -3.30
C ASP A 175 -20.99 3.28 -2.81
N ASP A 176 -22.15 2.89 -3.37
CA ASP A 176 -22.81 1.63 -3.01
C ASP A 176 -22.18 0.40 -3.66
N THR A 177 -21.40 0.59 -4.73
CA THR A 177 -20.72 -0.48 -5.47
C THR A 177 -19.27 -0.13 -5.75
N VAL A 178 -18.43 -1.17 -5.92
CA VAL A 178 -17.05 -0.97 -6.36
C VAL A 178 -17.02 -0.91 -7.88
N LEU A 179 -16.46 0.17 -8.42
CA LEU A 179 -16.31 0.44 -9.84
C LEU A 179 -14.83 0.32 -10.27
N PRO A 180 -14.56 0.11 -11.57
CA PRO A 180 -13.19 0.07 -12.09
C PRO A 180 -12.37 1.32 -11.74
N GLU A 181 -13.00 2.49 -11.66
CA GLU A 181 -12.37 3.76 -11.31
C GLU A 181 -11.77 3.73 -9.89
N HIS A 182 -12.38 3.01 -8.96
CA HIS A 182 -11.83 2.82 -7.60
C HIS A 182 -10.57 1.95 -7.64
N VAL A 183 -10.51 0.96 -8.54
CA VAL A 183 -9.32 0.14 -8.76
C VAL A 183 -8.20 0.99 -9.35
N GLN A 184 -8.50 1.81 -10.36
CA GLN A 184 -7.52 2.71 -10.99
C GLN A 184 -6.96 3.73 -9.98
N ALA A 185 -7.83 4.34 -9.15
CA ALA A 185 -7.40 5.28 -8.11
C ALA A 185 -6.43 4.64 -7.10
N MET A 186 -6.65 3.37 -6.73
CA MET A 186 -5.80 2.64 -5.79
C MET A 186 -4.61 1.93 -6.45
N ALA A 187 -4.51 1.92 -7.78
CA ALA A 187 -3.45 1.23 -8.50
C ALA A 187 -2.07 1.82 -8.18
N TYR A 188 -1.93 3.15 -8.18
CA TYR A 188 -0.67 3.83 -7.89
C TYR A 188 -0.06 3.45 -6.53
N PRO A 189 -0.75 3.70 -5.39
CA PRO A 189 -0.17 3.38 -4.09
C PRO A 189 0.02 1.88 -3.86
N VAL A 190 -0.71 1.00 -4.56
CA VAL A 190 -0.55 -0.45 -4.43
C VAL A 190 0.60 -0.98 -5.31
N LEU A 191 0.79 -0.47 -6.53
CA LEU A 191 1.68 -1.10 -7.51
C LEU A 191 3.08 -0.50 -7.56
N ARG A 192 3.27 0.77 -7.16
CA ARG A 192 4.55 1.50 -7.37
C ARG A 192 5.77 0.88 -6.70
N HIS A 193 5.58 0.09 -5.66
CA HIS A 193 6.66 -0.64 -4.98
C HIS A 193 6.74 -2.11 -5.35
N ARG A 194 5.91 -2.55 -6.29
CA ARG A 194 5.79 -3.94 -6.74
C ARG A 194 6.20 -4.13 -8.19
N ILE A 195 6.54 -3.04 -8.89
CA ILE A 195 7.10 -3.07 -10.24
C ILE A 195 8.59 -2.77 -10.09
N ILE A 196 9.42 -3.77 -10.35
CA ILE A 196 10.87 -3.65 -10.28
C ILE A 196 11.36 -3.33 -11.69
N LEU A 197 11.92 -2.14 -11.86
CA LEU A 197 12.37 -1.66 -13.17
C LEU A 197 13.67 -2.34 -13.58
N THR A 198 13.95 -2.35 -14.89
CA THR A 198 15.26 -2.73 -15.40
C THR A 198 16.27 -1.62 -15.12
N HIS A 199 17.55 -1.97 -15.02
CA HIS A 199 18.61 -0.99 -14.82
C HIS A 199 18.65 0.09 -15.93
N GLU A 200 18.31 -0.30 -17.17
CA GLU A 200 18.20 0.63 -18.29
C GLU A 200 17.02 1.61 -18.11
N ALA A 201 15.87 1.14 -17.64
CA ALA A 201 14.73 2.00 -17.34
C ALA A 201 15.04 2.97 -16.19
N GLU A 202 15.68 2.49 -15.12
CA GLU A 202 16.13 3.35 -14.00
C GLU A 202 17.13 4.41 -14.47
N SER A 203 18.11 4.04 -15.30
CA SER A 203 19.12 4.96 -15.83
C SER A 203 18.53 6.06 -16.72
N ARG A 204 17.38 5.79 -17.36
CA ARG A 204 16.61 6.78 -18.13
C ARG A 204 15.66 7.61 -17.27
N GLY A 205 15.59 7.34 -15.96
CA GLY A 205 14.72 8.07 -15.03
C GLY A 205 13.25 7.72 -15.14
N VAL A 206 12.90 6.53 -15.64
CA VAL A 206 11.49 6.08 -15.73
C VAL A 206 10.87 6.01 -14.34
N ASP A 207 9.72 6.64 -14.15
CA ASP A 207 8.98 6.57 -12.89
C ASP A 207 8.04 5.35 -12.89
N PRO A 208 8.03 4.51 -11.84
CA PRO A 208 7.02 3.45 -11.70
C PRO A 208 5.57 3.94 -11.85
N ASP A 209 5.24 5.17 -11.44
CA ASP A 209 3.90 5.74 -11.64
C ASP A 209 3.57 5.95 -13.13
N GLU A 210 4.56 6.19 -14.00
CA GLU A 210 4.36 6.24 -15.47
C GLU A 210 4.05 4.86 -16.02
N VAL A 211 4.80 3.84 -15.60
CA VAL A 211 4.53 2.44 -16.00
C VAL A 211 3.14 2.01 -15.56
N ILE A 212 2.70 2.41 -14.36
CA ILE A 212 1.34 2.11 -13.88
C ILE A 212 0.29 2.78 -14.76
N ARG A 213 0.48 4.05 -15.12
CA ARG A 213 -0.44 4.76 -16.04
C ARG A 213 -0.57 3.99 -17.35
N ASP A 214 0.55 3.63 -17.97
CA ASP A 214 0.55 2.94 -19.26
C ASP A 214 -0.12 1.55 -19.17
N VAL A 215 0.08 0.82 -18.05
CA VAL A 215 -0.65 -0.43 -17.75
C VAL A 215 -2.16 -0.20 -17.60
N LEU A 216 -2.58 0.88 -16.95
CA LEU A 216 -4.01 1.18 -16.78
C LEU A 216 -4.70 1.56 -18.09
N GLU A 217 -3.96 2.19 -19.01
CA GLU A 217 -4.43 2.54 -20.36
C GLU A 217 -4.52 1.30 -21.27
N SER A 218 -3.58 0.36 -21.12
CA SER A 218 -3.53 -0.85 -21.95
C SER A 218 -4.54 -1.92 -21.56
N VAL A 219 -5.01 -1.96 -20.31
CA VAL A 219 -5.93 -2.99 -19.81
C VAL A 219 -7.39 -2.52 -19.85
N PRO A 220 -8.24 -3.11 -20.72
CA PRO A 220 -9.67 -2.77 -20.79
C PRO A 220 -10.37 -2.89 -19.43
N ARG A 221 -11.22 -1.93 -19.08
CA ARG A 221 -11.97 -1.92 -17.80
C ARG A 221 -13.01 -3.03 -17.69
N PHE A 222 -13.55 -3.47 -18.82
CA PHE A 222 -14.57 -4.50 -18.91
C PHE A 222 -14.06 -5.65 -19.78
N GLU A 223 -14.50 -6.86 -19.44
CA GLU A 223 -14.30 -8.08 -20.21
C GLU A 223 -15.68 -8.57 -20.67
#